data_AF-Q9RNX6-F1
#
_entry.id   AF-Q9RNX6-F1
#
_cell.length_a   1.000
_cell.length_b   1.000
_cell.length_c   1.000
_cell.angle_alpha   90.00
_cell.angle_beta   90.00
_cell.angle_gamma   90.00
#
_symmetry.space_group_name_H-M   'P 1'
#
loop_
_entity.id
_entity.type
_entity.pdbx_description
1 polymer ?
#
loop_
_entity_poly.entity_id
_entity_poly.type
_entity_poly.pdbx_seq_one_letter_code
_entity_poly.pdbx_strand_id
1 'polypeptide(L)'
;GEWQSVLPYDESSGLIAELVGHLASLLMQLNIWRRGLAQERPLEEWLPVCRDMLNAFFLPDAETEAAMTLIEQQWQAIIAEGLGAQYGDAVPLSLLRDELAQRLDKNVSASVFLAGPVNICTLMPMRSIPFKVVCLLGMNDGVYPRQLAPLGFDLMSQKPKRGDRSRRDDDRYLFLEALISAQQKLYISYI
;
A
#
# COMPACT_ATOMS: atom_id res chain seq x y z
N GLY A 1 -42.99 -24.30 12.83
CA GLY A 1 -43.48 -23.35 13.85
C GLY A 1 -42.38 -22.37 14.15
N GLU A 2 -42.70 -21.15 14.59
CA GLU A 2 -41.70 -20.18 15.03
C GLU A 2 -40.92 -20.69 16.25
N TRP A 3 -39.63 -20.37 16.34
CA TRP A 3 -38.78 -20.69 17.49
C TRP A 3 -38.02 -19.43 17.92
N GLN A 4 -38.10 -19.04 19.19
CA GLN A 4 -37.46 -17.81 19.71
C GLN A 4 -37.78 -16.55 18.88
N SER A 5 -39.02 -16.41 18.40
CA SER A 5 -39.46 -15.32 17.50
C SER A 5 -38.74 -15.27 16.14
N VAL A 6 -38.12 -16.38 15.72
CA VAL A 6 -37.49 -16.55 14.41
C VAL A 6 -38.16 -17.70 13.67
N LEU A 7 -38.49 -17.47 12.40
CA LEU A 7 -39.07 -18.49 11.51
C LEU A 7 -37.93 -19.19 10.75
N PRO A 8 -37.89 -20.53 10.69
CA PRO A 8 -36.83 -21.25 9.99
C PRO A 8 -36.85 -20.92 8.49
N TYR A 9 -35.66 -20.90 7.87
CA TYR A 9 -35.50 -20.64 6.45
C TYR A 9 -35.19 -21.95 5.71
N ASP A 10 -36.20 -22.48 5.03
CA ASP A 10 -36.20 -23.87 4.55
C ASP A 10 -35.23 -24.15 3.39
N GLU A 11 -34.86 -23.14 2.60
CA GLU A 11 -33.88 -23.26 1.49
C GLU A 11 -32.47 -23.65 1.98
N SER A 12 -32.22 -23.55 3.28
CA SER A 12 -30.97 -23.99 3.93
C SER A 12 -31.03 -25.41 4.51
N SER A 13 -31.92 -26.26 3.99
CA SER A 13 -32.09 -27.65 4.44
C SER A 13 -31.27 -28.66 3.61
N GLY A 14 -30.94 -29.80 4.23
CA GLY A 14 -30.24 -30.90 3.55
C GLY A 14 -28.73 -30.65 3.40
N LEU A 15 -28.12 -31.10 2.29
CA LEU A 15 -26.67 -31.03 2.09
C LEU A 15 -26.14 -29.57 2.03
N ILE A 16 -26.99 -28.61 1.65
CA ILE A 16 -26.67 -27.18 1.56
C ILE A 16 -26.49 -26.55 2.95
N ALA A 17 -27.01 -27.18 4.02
CA ALA A 17 -26.85 -26.70 5.39
C ALA A 17 -25.38 -26.62 5.85
N GLU A 18 -24.50 -27.43 5.25
CA GLU A 18 -23.06 -27.40 5.53
C GLU A 18 -22.44 -26.03 5.17
N LEU A 19 -22.86 -25.43 4.05
CA LEU A 19 -22.41 -24.09 3.64
C LEU A 19 -22.85 -23.01 4.63
N VAL A 20 -24.07 -23.14 5.18
CA VAL A 20 -24.56 -22.22 6.24
C VAL A 20 -23.73 -22.36 7.51
N GLY A 21 -23.27 -23.58 7.83
CA GLY A 21 -22.33 -23.82 8.92
C GLY A 21 -21.00 -23.08 8.72
N HIS A 22 -20.39 -23.17 7.53
CA HIS A 22 -19.16 -22.43 7.21
C HIS A 22 -19.35 -20.91 7.27
N LEU A 23 -20.47 -20.40 6.74
CA LEU A 23 -20.79 -18.98 6.80
C LEU A 23 -20.99 -18.50 8.25
N ALA A 24 -21.72 -19.26 9.07
CA ALA A 24 -21.90 -18.94 10.49
C ALA A 24 -20.55 -18.92 11.24
N SER A 25 -19.66 -19.86 10.93
CA SER A 25 -18.30 -19.89 11.49
C SER A 25 -17.49 -18.64 11.09
N LEU A 26 -17.57 -18.22 9.83
CA LEU A 26 -16.92 -16.99 9.36
C LEU A 26 -17.46 -15.76 10.09
N LEU A 27 -18.79 -15.62 10.21
CA LEU A 27 -19.42 -14.51 10.92
C LEU A 27 -19.05 -14.50 12.42
N MET A 28 -18.93 -15.67 13.03
CA MET A 28 -18.46 -15.81 14.41
C MET A 28 -17.03 -15.28 14.55
N GLN A 29 -16.12 -15.69 13.66
CA GLN A 29 -14.73 -15.23 13.69
C GLN A 29 -14.64 -13.71 13.47
N LEU A 30 -15.38 -13.17 12.51
CA LEU A 30 -15.46 -11.72 12.28
C LEU A 30 -15.96 -10.96 13.52
N ASN A 31 -16.96 -11.48 14.23
CA ASN A 31 -17.49 -10.85 15.44
C ASN A 31 -16.49 -10.89 16.61
N ILE A 32 -15.74 -11.98 16.76
CA ILE A 32 -14.65 -12.10 17.76
C ILE A 32 -13.61 -11.01 17.51
N TRP A 33 -13.11 -10.91 16.28
CA TRP A 33 -12.11 -9.91 15.91
C TRP A 33 -12.64 -8.48 15.99
N ARG A 34 -13.88 -8.22 15.54
CA ARG A 34 -14.51 -6.89 15.66
C ARG A 34 -14.54 -6.40 17.11
N ARG A 35 -14.87 -7.27 18.07
CA ARG A 35 -14.90 -6.92 19.50
C ARG A 35 -13.50 -6.77 20.07
N GLY A 36 -12.59 -7.68 19.73
CA GLY A 36 -11.20 -7.64 20.19
C GLY A 36 -10.47 -6.37 19.74
N LEU A 37 -10.67 -5.97 18.49
CA LEU A 37 -10.03 -4.82 17.86
C LEU A 37 -10.64 -3.46 18.24
N ALA A 38 -11.74 -3.44 18.99
CA ALA A 38 -12.48 -2.22 19.30
C ALA A 38 -11.82 -1.34 20.39
N GLN A 39 -11.03 -1.94 21.27
CA GLN A 39 -10.37 -1.24 22.37
C GLN A 39 -8.99 -0.74 21.94
N GLU A 40 -8.63 0.45 22.40
CA GLU A 40 -7.27 0.96 22.30
C GLU A 40 -6.34 0.13 23.18
N ARG A 41 -5.10 -0.05 22.73
CA ARG A 41 -4.11 -0.85 23.45
C ARG A 41 -2.74 -0.17 23.45
N PRO A 42 -1.91 -0.42 24.47
CA PRO A 42 -0.49 -0.12 24.41
C PRO A 42 0.15 -0.68 23.14
N LEU A 43 1.16 0.01 22.62
CA LEU A 43 1.73 -0.29 21.31
C LEU A 43 2.31 -1.71 21.20
N GLU A 44 2.87 -2.24 22.28
CA GLU A 44 3.41 -3.60 22.38
C GLU A 44 2.35 -4.70 22.24
N GLU A 45 1.12 -4.46 22.69
CA GLU A 45 0.01 -5.43 22.61
C GLU A 45 -0.54 -5.57 21.18
N TRP A 46 -0.21 -4.64 20.28
CA TRP A 46 -0.59 -4.72 18.87
C TRP A 46 0.32 -5.65 18.06
N LEU A 47 1.52 -6.00 18.55
CA LEU A 47 2.49 -6.83 17.82
C LEU A 47 1.91 -8.17 17.31
N PRO A 48 1.27 -9.02 18.15
CA PRO A 48 0.79 -10.32 17.68
C PRO A 48 -0.45 -10.21 16.78
N VAL A 49 -1.18 -9.10 16.85
CA VAL A 49 -2.51 -8.94 16.24
C VAL A 49 -2.50 -9.21 14.74
N CYS A 50 -1.53 -8.68 14.00
CA CYS A 50 -1.47 -8.87 12.56
C CYS A 50 -1.30 -10.34 12.17
N ARG A 51 -0.35 -11.04 12.80
CA ARG A 51 -0.09 -12.46 12.55
C ARG A 51 -1.30 -13.32 12.91
N ASP A 52 -1.90 -13.06 14.07
CA ASP A 52 -3.05 -13.82 14.54
C ASP A 52 -4.27 -13.63 13.63
N MET A 53 -4.49 -12.42 13.10
CA MET A 53 -5.54 -12.16 12.10
C MET A 53 -5.27 -12.88 10.79
N LEU A 54 -4.03 -12.83 10.30
CA LEU A 54 -3.64 -13.49 9.07
C LEU A 54 -3.90 -14.99 9.14
N ASN A 55 -3.49 -15.64 10.23
CA ASN A 55 -3.72 -17.06 10.47
C ASN A 55 -5.21 -17.41 10.71
N ALA A 56 -6.01 -16.46 11.21
CA ALA A 56 -7.42 -16.66 11.49
C ALA A 56 -8.31 -16.63 10.24
N PHE A 57 -7.93 -15.88 9.21
CA PHE A 57 -8.78 -15.62 8.03
C PHE A 57 -8.20 -16.14 6.71
N PHE A 58 -6.89 -16.34 6.63
CA PHE A 58 -6.24 -16.77 5.40
C PHE A 58 -5.58 -18.12 5.57
N LEU A 59 -5.81 -18.99 4.59
CA LEU A 59 -5.03 -20.20 4.39
C LEU A 59 -3.93 -19.86 3.38
N PRO A 60 -2.64 -19.84 3.77
CA PRO A 60 -1.56 -19.40 2.90
C PRO A 60 -1.35 -20.34 1.72
N ASP A 61 -1.00 -19.75 0.58
CA ASP A 61 -0.51 -20.41 -0.63
C ASP A 61 0.80 -19.76 -1.10
N ALA A 62 1.45 -20.32 -2.12
CA ALA A 62 2.76 -19.88 -2.59
C ALA A 62 2.81 -18.40 -3.05
N GLU A 63 1.70 -17.84 -3.52
CA GLU A 63 1.64 -16.44 -3.96
C GLU A 63 1.32 -15.50 -2.78
N THR A 64 0.42 -15.93 -1.90
CA THR A 64 -0.05 -15.14 -0.76
C THR A 64 0.94 -15.13 0.40
N GLU A 65 1.80 -16.15 0.58
CA GLU A 65 2.83 -16.18 1.62
C GLU A 65 3.75 -14.94 1.57
N ALA A 66 4.18 -14.55 0.37
CA ALA A 66 5.02 -13.37 0.18
C ALA A 66 4.27 -12.08 0.57
N ALA A 67 3.00 -11.96 0.19
CA ALA A 67 2.15 -10.82 0.53
C ALA A 67 1.86 -10.75 2.04
N MET A 68 1.54 -11.88 2.67
CA MET A 68 1.31 -11.97 4.12
C MET A 68 2.58 -11.58 4.90
N THR A 69 3.73 -12.07 4.46
CA THR A 69 5.04 -11.70 5.05
C THR A 69 5.30 -10.20 4.93
N LEU A 70 4.98 -9.59 3.78
CA LEU A 70 5.12 -8.14 3.60
C LEU A 70 4.24 -7.36 4.59
N ILE A 71 2.99 -7.79 4.78
CA ILE A 71 2.06 -7.15 5.73
C ILE A 71 2.61 -7.25 7.16
N GLU A 72 3.07 -8.43 7.59
CA GLU A 72 3.68 -8.61 8.91
C GLU A 72 4.92 -7.73 9.11
N GLN A 73 5.79 -7.63 8.10
CA GLN A 73 6.98 -6.80 8.15
C GLN A 73 6.65 -5.31 8.32
N GLN A 74 5.69 -4.80 7.54
CA GLN A 74 5.28 -3.41 7.65
C GLN A 74 4.60 -3.13 8.99
N TRP A 75 3.75 -4.04 9.47
CA TRP A 75 3.10 -3.95 10.78
C TRP A 75 4.13 -3.88 11.91
N GLN A 76 5.12 -4.78 11.90
CA GLN A 76 6.19 -4.81 12.88
C GLN A 76 7.04 -3.54 12.84
N ALA A 77 7.35 -3.02 11.64
CA ALA A 77 8.13 -1.79 11.50
C ALA A 77 7.40 -0.57 12.08
N ILE A 78 6.10 -0.42 11.81
CA ILE A 78 5.28 0.68 12.35
C ILE A 78 5.32 0.66 13.89
N ILE A 79 5.10 -0.50 14.49
CA ILE A 79 5.10 -0.64 15.94
C ILE A 79 6.50 -0.40 16.52
N ALA A 80 7.54 -0.97 15.91
CA ALA A 80 8.92 -0.81 16.39
C ALA A 80 9.37 0.67 16.40
N GLU A 81 8.95 1.46 15.40
CA GLU A 81 9.21 2.90 15.35
C GLU A 81 8.55 3.65 16.52
N GLY A 82 7.28 3.36 16.82
CA GLY A 82 6.59 3.98 17.96
C GLY A 82 7.16 3.55 19.32
N LEU A 83 7.59 2.28 19.45
CA LEU A 83 8.27 1.80 20.65
C LEU A 83 9.65 2.44 20.82
N GLY A 84 10.39 2.62 19.72
CA GLY A 84 11.69 3.32 19.71
C GLY A 84 11.57 4.79 20.14
N ALA A 85 10.43 5.42 19.85
CA ALA A 85 10.10 6.77 20.31
C ALA A 85 9.54 6.82 21.74
N GLN A 86 9.41 5.68 22.43
CA GLN A 86 8.88 5.55 23.79
C GLN A 86 7.46 6.13 23.93
N TYR A 87 6.59 5.91 22.93
CA TYR A 87 5.20 6.33 23.00
C TYR A 87 4.46 5.56 24.10
N GLY A 88 4.01 6.26 25.15
CA GLY A 88 3.45 5.66 26.36
C GLY A 88 1.93 5.51 26.38
N ASP A 89 1.20 6.25 25.54
CA ASP A 89 -0.26 6.20 25.52
C ASP A 89 -0.76 5.01 24.70
N ALA A 90 -2.02 4.63 24.95
CA ALA A 90 -2.69 3.63 24.13
C ALA A 90 -2.91 4.17 22.70
N VAL A 91 -2.90 3.26 21.73
CA VAL A 91 -3.08 3.58 20.30
C VAL A 91 -4.35 2.92 19.78
N PRO A 92 -5.24 3.67 19.10
CA PRO A 92 -6.38 3.10 18.41
C PRO A 92 -5.96 2.38 17.13
N LEU A 93 -6.66 1.30 16.77
CA LEU A 93 -6.38 0.54 15.55
C LEU A 93 -6.37 1.39 14.29
N SER A 94 -7.23 2.41 14.20
CA SER A 94 -7.33 3.28 13.02
C SER A 94 -6.00 3.90 12.63
N LEU A 95 -5.18 4.31 13.62
CA LEU A 95 -3.86 4.91 13.37
C LEU A 95 -2.92 3.90 12.71
N LEU A 96 -2.83 2.68 13.27
CA LEU A 96 -1.99 1.62 12.73
C LEU A 96 -2.46 1.15 11.34
N ARG A 97 -3.78 1.02 11.16
CA ARG A 97 -4.39 0.65 9.88
C ARG A 97 -4.07 1.69 8.79
N ASP A 98 -4.25 2.97 9.10
CA ASP A 98 -4.07 4.04 8.13
C ASP A 98 -2.58 4.18 7.74
N GLU A 99 -1.65 4.03 8.69
CA GLU A 99 -0.22 4.00 8.41
C GLU A 99 0.18 2.75 7.60
N LEU A 100 -0.36 1.57 7.94
CA LEU A 100 -0.13 0.34 7.17
C LEU A 100 -0.60 0.50 5.72
N ALA A 101 -1.79 1.05 5.51
CA ALA A 101 -2.32 1.33 4.17
C ALA A 101 -1.38 2.28 3.40
N GLN A 102 -0.92 3.36 4.03
CA GLN A 102 0.03 4.29 3.39
C GLN A 102 1.37 3.63 3.03
N ARG A 103 1.89 2.73 3.88
CA ARG A 103 3.14 2.01 3.58
C ARG A 103 2.96 1.02 2.45
N LEU A 104 1.86 0.27 2.43
CA LEU A 104 1.56 -0.68 1.36
C LEU A 104 1.34 0.05 0.02
N ASP A 105 0.68 1.20 0.02
CA ASP A 105 0.52 2.03 -1.18
C ASP A 105 1.85 2.59 -1.71
N LYS A 106 2.79 2.93 -0.81
CA LYS A 106 4.13 3.40 -1.18
C LYS A 106 5.04 2.25 -1.64
N ASN A 107 4.82 1.05 -1.13
CA ASN A 107 5.51 -0.18 -1.53
C ASN A 107 4.96 -0.71 -2.87
N VAL A 108 4.85 0.16 -3.88
CA VAL A 108 4.69 -0.30 -5.25
C VAL A 108 5.93 -1.11 -5.59
N SER A 109 5.75 -2.43 -5.65
CA SER A 109 6.78 -3.40 -6.04
C SER A 109 7.55 -2.83 -7.22
N ALA A 110 8.83 -2.52 -6.99
CA ALA A 110 9.72 -2.18 -8.08
C ALA A 110 9.80 -3.41 -8.97
N SER A 111 8.96 -3.45 -10.01
CA SER A 111 8.99 -4.46 -11.05
C SER A 111 10.44 -4.68 -11.45
N VAL A 112 10.87 -5.93 -11.57
CA VAL A 112 12.25 -6.28 -11.83
C VAL A 112 12.78 -5.47 -13.01
N PHE A 113 13.58 -4.44 -12.69
CA PHE A 113 14.20 -3.58 -13.67
C PHE A 113 15.24 -4.41 -14.41
N LEU A 114 15.15 -4.50 -15.74
CA LEU A 114 15.98 -5.35 -16.60
C LEU A 114 15.70 -6.87 -16.54
N ALA A 115 14.51 -7.31 -16.11
CA ALA A 115 14.11 -8.72 -16.24
C ALA A 115 13.89 -9.19 -17.70
N GLY A 116 13.86 -8.26 -18.66
CA GLY A 116 13.60 -8.58 -20.06
C GLY A 116 14.01 -7.46 -21.03
N PRO A 117 13.77 -7.67 -22.34
CA PRO A 117 14.21 -6.75 -23.39
C PRO A 117 13.44 -5.42 -23.43
N VAL A 118 12.24 -5.38 -22.82
CA VAL A 118 11.38 -4.18 -22.76
C VAL A 118 11.03 -3.91 -21.31
N ASN A 119 11.29 -2.68 -20.85
CA ASN A 119 10.95 -2.23 -19.50
C ASN A 119 9.83 -1.19 -19.59
N ILE A 120 8.76 -1.40 -18.82
CA ILE A 120 7.68 -0.42 -18.65
C ILE A 120 7.75 0.05 -17.20
N CYS A 121 8.07 1.32 -17.01
CA CYS A 121 8.23 1.91 -15.69
C CYS A 121 7.93 3.40 -15.70
N THR A 122 7.75 3.97 -14.51
CA THR A 122 7.68 5.43 -14.33
C THR A 122 9.07 6.07 -14.41
N LEU A 123 9.14 7.35 -14.76
CA LEU A 123 10.35 8.16 -14.64
C LEU A 123 10.77 8.28 -13.17
N MET A 124 11.91 7.66 -12.85
CA MET A 124 12.52 7.67 -11.51
C MET A 124 13.78 8.52 -11.54
N PRO A 125 13.95 9.48 -10.61
CA PRO A 125 15.10 10.38 -10.59
C PRO A 125 16.42 9.62 -10.39
N MET A 126 17.53 10.23 -10.85
CA MET A 126 18.89 9.72 -10.67
C MET A 126 19.16 8.37 -11.35
N ARG A 127 18.38 8.02 -12.38
CA ARG A 127 18.52 6.78 -13.15
C ARG A 127 18.66 7.09 -14.64
N SER A 128 19.66 7.89 -14.99
CA SER A 128 20.01 8.22 -16.38
C SER A 128 20.82 7.07 -17.01
N ILE A 129 20.12 5.98 -17.35
CA ILE A 129 20.72 4.82 -18.01
C ILE A 129 20.53 4.97 -19.52
N PRO A 130 21.61 4.90 -20.33
CA PRO A 130 21.50 5.06 -21.77
C PRO A 130 20.75 3.87 -22.39
N PHE A 131 19.70 4.17 -23.17
CA PHE A 131 18.95 3.19 -23.95
C PHE A 131 18.97 3.53 -25.43
N LYS A 132 18.98 2.52 -26.30
CA LYS A 132 18.83 2.74 -27.75
C LYS A 132 17.51 3.47 -28.08
N VAL A 133 16.44 3.08 -27.40
CA VAL A 133 15.10 3.65 -27.58
C VAL A 133 14.53 4.02 -26.23
N VAL A 134 14.04 5.25 -26.10
CA VAL A 134 13.32 5.75 -24.92
C VAL A 134 11.92 6.18 -25.36
N CYS A 135 10.89 5.71 -24.67
CA CYS A 135 9.49 6.03 -24.95
C CYS A 135 8.84 6.74 -23.76
N LEU A 136 8.36 7.97 -23.97
CA LEU A 136 7.59 8.74 -23.00
C LEU A 136 6.12 8.76 -23.42
N LEU A 137 5.25 8.28 -22.54
CA LEU A 137 3.81 8.14 -22.82
C LEU A 137 3.01 8.97 -21.82
N GLY A 138 1.85 9.48 -22.26
CA GLY A 138 0.96 10.27 -21.40
C GLY A 138 1.55 11.63 -21.01
N MET A 139 2.33 12.23 -21.90
CA MET A 139 2.99 13.53 -21.70
C MET A 139 2.00 14.69 -21.88
N ASN A 140 0.86 14.60 -21.21
CA ASN A 140 -0.25 15.55 -21.29
C ASN A 140 -0.04 16.73 -20.34
N ASP A 141 -0.60 17.89 -20.70
CA ASP A 141 -0.70 19.01 -19.77
C ASP A 141 -1.54 18.61 -18.53
N GLY A 142 -1.12 19.08 -17.36
CA GLY A 142 -1.70 18.69 -16.07
C GLY A 142 -1.33 17.29 -15.56
N VAL A 143 -0.80 16.39 -16.41
CA VAL A 143 -0.29 15.06 -16.01
C VAL A 143 1.21 15.09 -15.81
N TYR A 144 1.94 15.70 -16.76
CA TYR A 144 3.38 15.87 -16.70
C TYR A 144 3.78 17.32 -17.03
N PRO A 145 4.65 17.97 -16.24
CA PRO A 145 5.33 17.47 -15.03
C PRO A 145 4.37 17.27 -13.85
N ARG A 146 4.66 16.29 -12.99
CA ARG A 146 3.83 16.01 -11.80
C ARG A 146 3.88 17.19 -10.85
N GLN A 147 2.72 17.57 -10.33
CA GLN A 147 2.58 18.66 -9.36
C GLN A 147 2.27 18.09 -7.98
N LEU A 148 3.05 18.52 -6.99
CA LEU A 148 2.76 18.30 -5.58
C LEU A 148 3.06 19.62 -4.87
N ALA A 149 1.99 20.31 -4.45
CA ALA A 149 2.14 21.57 -3.74
C ALA A 149 2.83 21.32 -2.40
N PRO A 150 3.82 22.14 -2.01
CA PRO A 150 4.41 22.04 -0.67
C PRO A 150 3.33 22.30 0.38
N LEU A 151 3.57 21.78 1.58
CA LEU A 151 2.71 22.09 2.72
C LEU A 151 2.72 23.60 2.95
N GLY A 152 1.56 24.22 3.22
CA GLY A 152 1.46 25.68 3.36
C GLY A 152 2.34 26.28 4.48
N PHE A 153 2.76 25.44 5.43
CA PHE A 153 3.65 25.79 6.53
C PHE A 153 5.13 25.41 6.28
N ASP A 154 5.48 24.92 5.09
CA ASP A 154 6.87 24.68 4.70
C ASP A 154 7.57 26.01 4.40
N LEU A 155 8.31 26.53 5.40
CA LEU A 155 9.06 27.78 5.28
C LEU A 155 10.20 27.69 4.27
N MET A 156 10.73 26.50 3.96
CA MET A 156 11.78 26.34 2.95
C MET A 156 11.23 26.68 1.57
N SER A 157 10.00 26.26 1.27
CA SER A 157 9.32 26.59 0.00
C SER A 157 9.09 28.09 -0.21
N GLN A 158 8.97 28.86 0.89
CA GLN A 158 8.75 30.32 0.83
C GLN A 158 10.03 31.11 0.56
N LYS A 159 11.22 30.56 0.88
CA LYS A 159 12.53 31.21 0.67
C LYS A 159 13.53 30.23 0.04
N PRO A 160 13.35 29.87 -1.25
CA PRO A 160 14.18 28.88 -1.90
C PRO A 160 15.66 29.28 -1.96
N LYS A 161 16.53 28.31 -1.75
CA LYS A 161 17.99 28.41 -1.87
C LYS A 161 18.52 27.41 -2.89
N ARG A 162 19.73 27.65 -3.39
CA ARG A 162 20.43 26.66 -4.23
C ARG A 162 20.62 25.36 -3.43
N GLY A 163 20.27 24.24 -4.04
CA GLY A 163 20.28 22.92 -3.41
C GLY A 163 18.89 22.46 -2.94
N ASP A 164 17.93 23.36 -2.80
CA ASP A 164 16.55 22.98 -2.48
C ASP A 164 15.95 22.20 -3.64
N ARG A 165 15.27 21.09 -3.32
CA ARG A 165 14.62 20.24 -4.31
C ARG A 165 13.16 20.64 -4.46
N SER A 166 12.68 20.64 -5.71
CA SER A 166 11.27 20.73 -6.01
C SER A 166 10.87 19.58 -6.93
N ARG A 167 9.69 18.99 -6.70
CA ARG A 167 9.20 17.89 -7.55
C ARG A 167 9.06 18.31 -9.01
N ARG A 168 8.69 19.58 -9.23
CA ARG A 168 8.58 20.19 -10.55
C ARG A 168 9.93 20.25 -11.26
N ASP A 169 10.98 20.66 -10.58
CA ASP A 169 12.32 20.76 -11.18
C ASP A 169 12.92 19.37 -11.39
N ASP A 170 12.72 18.44 -10.44
CA ASP A 170 13.10 17.03 -10.59
C ASP A 170 12.43 16.42 -11.84
N ASP A 171 11.13 16.63 -12.03
CA ASP A 171 10.41 16.08 -13.20
C ASP A 171 10.89 16.71 -14.50
N ARG A 172 11.08 18.04 -14.55
CA ARG A 172 11.63 18.70 -15.76
C ARG A 172 13.04 18.24 -16.08
N TYR A 173 13.85 18.00 -15.05
CA TYR A 173 15.18 17.44 -15.20
C TYR A 173 15.12 15.99 -15.71
N LEU A 174 14.17 15.19 -15.23
CA LEU A 174 13.94 13.83 -15.74
C LEU A 174 13.59 13.79 -17.24
N PHE A 175 12.85 14.77 -17.75
CA PHE A 175 12.62 14.88 -19.20
C PHE A 175 13.93 15.07 -19.96
N LEU A 176 14.79 15.94 -19.44
CA LEU A 176 16.10 16.21 -20.01
C LEU A 176 16.99 14.96 -19.95
N GLU A 177 17.00 14.23 -18.83
CA GLU A 177 17.72 12.96 -18.71
C GLU A 177 17.24 11.92 -19.72
N ALA A 178 15.93 11.81 -19.94
CA ALA A 178 15.34 10.91 -20.93
C ALA A 178 15.79 11.27 -22.36
N LEU A 179 15.82 12.57 -22.69
CA LEU A 179 16.33 13.07 -23.97
C LEU A 179 17.82 12.75 -24.17
N ILE A 180 18.64 12.96 -23.14
CA ILE A 180 20.09 12.73 -23.20
C ILE A 180 20.43 11.23 -23.21
N SER A 181 19.61 10.39 -22.58
CA SER A 181 19.81 8.95 -22.51
C SER A 181 19.38 8.19 -23.77
N ALA A 182 18.57 8.80 -24.64
CA ALA A 182 18.09 8.20 -25.88
C ALA A 182 19.19 8.20 -26.96
N GLN A 183 19.81 7.04 -27.21
CA GLN A 183 20.95 6.94 -28.13
C GLN A 183 20.56 6.88 -29.61
N GLN A 184 19.36 6.39 -29.95
CA GLN A 184 18.92 6.25 -31.35
C GLN A 184 17.54 6.87 -31.60
N LYS A 185 16.57 6.59 -30.73
CA LYS A 185 15.20 7.10 -30.88
C LYS A 185 14.63 7.56 -29.55
N LEU A 186 14.02 8.74 -29.57
CA LEU A 186 13.11 9.22 -28.55
C LEU A 186 11.70 9.21 -29.12
N TYR A 187 10.79 8.50 -28.46
CA TYR A 187 9.37 8.46 -28.79
C TYR A 187 8.60 9.22 -27.71
N ILE A 188 7.70 10.12 -28.10
CA ILE A 188 6.88 10.91 -27.19
C ILE A 188 5.43 10.81 -27.65
N SER A 189 4.52 10.51 -26.72
CA SER A 189 3.08 10.42 -26.96
C SER A 189 2.27 11.08 -25.85
N TYR A 190 1.15 11.68 -26.26
CA TYR A 190 0.15 12.36 -25.43
C TYR A 190 -1.24 12.12 -26.06
N ILE A 191 -2.30 12.44 -25.33
CA ILE A 191 -3.71 12.28 -25.69
C ILE A 191 -4.31 13.65 -26.00
#